data_AF-A0A379WVV0-F1
#
_entry.id   AF-A0A379WVV0-F1
#
_cell.length_a   1.000
_cell.length_b   1.000
_cell.length_c   1.000
_cell.angle_alpha   90.00
_cell.angle_beta   90.00
_cell.angle_gamma   90.00
#
_symmetry.space_group_name_H-M   'P 1'
#
loop_
_entity.id
_entity.type
_entity.pdbx_description
1 polymer ?
#
loop_
_entity_poly.entity_id
_entity_poly.type
_entity_poly.pdbx_seq_one_letter_code
_entity_poly.pdbx_strand_id
1 'polypeptide(L)'
;MKFSVEPNGIRYVEVHRPLSPEEEQNVQTMPYVLPAEFTAFRNAQGVDSRLVDKALYRRAGYPVSVSAGQTPAVNTTAVESAQNGFVGEEGQTRATQ
;
A
#
# COMPACT_ATOMS: atom_id res chain seq x y z
N MET A 1 1.35 1.09 9.76
CA MET A 1 1.05 -0.19 9.10
C MET A 1 -0.25 -0.75 9.68
N LYS A 2 -0.91 -1.66 8.98
CA LYS A 2 -2.13 -2.32 9.44
C LYS A 2 -2.10 -3.80 9.02
N PHE A 3 -2.79 -4.65 9.78
CA PHE A 3 -2.93 -6.07 9.46
C PHE A 3 -4.31 -6.59 9.91
N SER A 4 -4.81 -7.60 9.22
CA SER A 4 -6.12 -8.22 9.50
C SER A 4 -6.10 -9.71 9.20
N VAL A 5 -6.97 -10.46 9.90
CA VAL A 5 -7.36 -11.83 9.57
C VAL A 5 -8.85 -11.80 9.29
N GLU A 6 -9.22 -12.08 8.05
CA GLU A 6 -10.61 -12.10 7.61
C GLU A 6 -11.31 -13.40 8.05
N PRO A 7 -12.66 -13.43 8.13
CA PRO A 7 -13.42 -14.62 8.55
C PRO A 7 -13.17 -15.86 7.68
N ASN A 8 -12.77 -15.67 6.42
CA ASN A 8 -12.41 -16.73 5.48
C ASN A 8 -10.96 -17.25 5.66
N GLY A 9 -10.24 -16.77 6.67
CA GLY A 9 -8.85 -17.13 6.96
C GLY A 9 -7.82 -16.39 6.12
N ILE A 10 -8.23 -15.51 5.19
CA ILE A 10 -7.29 -14.69 4.43
C ILE A 10 -6.68 -13.61 5.33
N ARG A 11 -5.37 -13.44 5.22
CA ARG A 11 -4.60 -12.54 6.07
C ARG A 11 -4.02 -11.44 5.20
N TYR A 12 -4.19 -10.19 5.64
CA TYR A 12 -3.72 -9.03 4.91
C TYR A 12 -2.76 -8.19 5.74
N VAL A 13 -1.80 -7.58 5.06
CA VAL A 13 -0.92 -6.54 5.61
C VAL A 13 -0.93 -5.35 4.68
N GLU A 14 -1.05 -4.16 5.25
CA GLU A 14 -0.98 -2.88 4.56
C GLU A 14 0.15 -2.05 5.17
N VAL A 15 1.18 -1.76 4.37
CA VAL A 15 2.36 -1.02 4.81
C VAL A 15 2.43 0.30 4.06
N HIS A 16 2.39 1.39 4.81
CA HIS A 16 2.59 2.75 4.31
C HIS A 16 4.04 3.18 4.52
N ARG A 17 4.45 4.18 3.75
CA ARG A 17 5.71 4.89 4.01
C ARG A 17 5.55 5.78 5.25
N PRO A 18 6.58 5.92 6.10
CA PRO A 18 6.58 6.88 7.19
C PRO A 18 6.55 8.31 6.63
N LEU A 19 6.02 9.24 7.42
CA LEU A 19 6.09 10.66 7.12
C LEU A 19 7.54 11.13 7.35
N SER A 20 8.16 11.74 6.34
CA SER A 20 9.46 12.37 6.52
C SER A 20 9.31 13.68 7.29
N PRO A 21 10.18 13.94 8.28
CA PRO A 21 10.33 15.27 8.87
C PRO A 21 11.04 16.26 7.94
N GLU A 22 11.83 15.78 6.98
CA GLU A 22 12.62 16.59 6.03
C GLU A 22 12.38 16.11 4.58
N GLU A 23 12.42 17.03 3.61
CA GLU A 23 12.09 16.71 2.20
C GLU A 23 13.12 15.78 1.52
N GLU A 24 14.39 15.90 1.88
CA GLU A 24 15.49 15.12 1.29
C GLU A 24 15.55 13.66 1.78
N GLN A 25 14.76 13.35 2.81
CA GLN A 25 14.87 12.13 3.57
C GLN A 25 14.15 10.98 2.83
N ASN A 26 14.87 9.88 2.55
CA ASN A 26 14.35 8.77 1.76
C ASN A 26 13.35 7.91 2.56
N VAL A 27 12.05 8.20 2.39
CA VAL A 27 10.92 7.48 2.98
C VAL A 27 10.90 5.97 2.73
N GLN A 28 11.59 5.47 1.68
CA GLN A 28 11.62 4.04 1.36
C GLN A 28 12.56 3.27 2.29
N THR A 29 13.66 3.89 2.73
CA THR A 29 14.70 3.24 3.55
C THR A 29 14.61 3.60 5.03
N MET A 30 13.79 4.59 5.41
CA MET A 30 13.59 4.96 6.80
C MET A 30 13.19 3.75 7.67
N PRO A 31 13.83 3.55 8.83
CA PRO A 31 13.42 2.51 9.76
C PRO A 31 12.03 2.84 10.32
N TYR A 32 11.23 1.80 10.55
CA TYR A 32 9.96 1.92 11.28
C TYR A 32 9.88 0.82 12.33
N VAL A 33 9.31 1.16 13.48
CA VAL A 33 9.17 0.24 14.61
C VAL A 33 7.99 -0.70 14.36
N LEU A 34 8.23 -2.01 14.46
CA LEU A 34 7.18 -3.01 14.37
C LEU A 34 6.50 -3.18 15.74
N PRO A 35 5.17 -3.02 15.84
CA PRO A 35 4.45 -3.31 17.07
C PRO A 35 4.60 -4.78 17.50
N ALA A 36 4.56 -5.06 18.80
CA ALA A 36 4.64 -6.43 19.32
C ALA A 36 3.53 -7.34 18.74
N GLU A 37 2.30 -6.82 18.66
CA GLU A 37 1.14 -7.50 18.05
C GLU A 37 1.40 -7.92 16.60
N PHE A 38 2.10 -7.07 15.83
CA PHE A 38 2.45 -7.39 14.46
C PHE A 38 3.50 -8.51 14.39
N THR A 39 4.45 -8.52 15.34
CA THR A 39 5.44 -9.59 15.44
C THR A 39 4.75 -10.92 15.75
N ALA A 40 3.76 -10.94 16.66
CA ALA A 40 2.94 -12.11 16.92
C ALA A 40 2.16 -12.56 15.67
N PHE A 41 1.53 -11.61 14.96
CA PHE A 41 0.85 -11.88 13.69
C PHE A 41 1.79 -12.50 12.65
N ARG A 42 2.99 -11.96 12.44
CA ARG A 42 3.97 -12.46 11.46
C ARG A 42 4.34 -13.92 11.72
N ASN A 43 4.42 -14.31 12.99
CA ASN A 43 4.79 -15.67 13.41
C ASN A 43 3.58 -16.60 13.56
N ALA A 44 2.36 -16.11 13.34
CA ALA A 44 1.15 -16.91 13.46
C ALA A 44 1.09 -17.99 12.37
N GLN A 45 0.53 -19.15 12.70
CA GLN A 45 0.28 -20.19 11.72
C GLN A 45 -0.65 -19.69 10.61
N GLY A 46 -0.34 -20.06 9.36
CA GLY A 46 -1.07 -19.60 8.18
C GLY A 46 -0.62 -18.23 7.63
N VAL A 47 0.44 -17.63 8.19
CA VAL A 47 1.12 -16.47 7.57
C VAL A 47 2.39 -16.92 6.85
N ASP A 48 2.57 -16.46 5.62
CA ASP A 48 3.84 -16.57 4.90
C ASP A 48 4.71 -15.35 5.22
N SER A 49 5.72 -15.56 6.08
CA SER A 49 6.64 -14.51 6.50
C SER A 49 7.39 -13.87 5.33
N ARG A 50 7.67 -14.62 4.25
CA ARG A 50 8.35 -14.08 3.06
C ARG A 50 7.48 -13.07 2.33
N LEU A 51 6.15 -13.29 2.29
CA LEU A 51 5.21 -12.33 1.72
C LEU A 51 5.09 -11.09 2.62
N VAL A 52 5.12 -11.29 3.94
CA VAL A 52 5.19 -10.17 4.89
C VAL A 52 6.44 -9.32 4.66
N ASP A 53 7.63 -9.93 4.58
CA ASP A 53 8.88 -9.21 4.34
C ASP A 53 8.86 -8.43 3.02
N LYS A 54 8.27 -9.00 1.96
CA LYS A 54 8.05 -8.28 0.70
C LYS A 54 7.11 -7.09 0.86
N ALA A 55 6.01 -7.23 1.60
CA ALA A 55 5.08 -6.13 1.86
C ALA A 55 5.76 -5.00 2.66
N LEU A 56 6.53 -5.37 3.68
CA LEU A 56 7.36 -4.47 4.50
C LEU A 56 8.40 -3.71 3.68
N TYR A 57 9.01 -4.37 2.70
CA TYR A 57 9.96 -3.75 1.78
C TYR A 57 9.28 -2.81 0.76
N ARG A 58 8.14 -3.23 0.20
CA ARG A 58 7.45 -2.47 -0.86
C ARG A 58 6.78 -1.20 -0.35
N ARG A 59 6.21 -1.22 0.86
CA ARG A 59 5.48 -0.08 1.47
C ARG A 59 4.44 0.52 0.51
N ALA A 60 3.67 -0.36 -0.12
CA ALA A 60 2.86 -0.02 -1.28
C ALA A 60 1.60 0.79 -0.95
N GLY A 61 1.23 0.91 0.33
CA GLY A 61 0.06 1.67 0.78
C GLY A 61 -1.28 1.00 0.49
N TYR A 62 -1.29 -0.23 0.00
CA TYR A 62 -2.49 -1.03 -0.24
C TYR A 62 -2.38 -2.41 0.43
N PRO A 63 -3.52 -3.07 0.75
CA PRO A 63 -3.52 -4.40 1.38
C PRO A 63 -2.89 -5.46 0.48
N VAL A 64 -1.98 -6.26 1.04
CA VAL A 64 -1.33 -7.39 0.39
C VAL A 64 -1.66 -8.65 1.18
N SER A 65 -2.11 -9.70 0.49
CA SER A 65 -2.34 -11.00 1.12
C SER A 65 -1.03 -11.64 1.53
N VAL A 66 -0.99 -12.18 2.75
CA VAL A 66 0.17 -12.88 3.32
C VAL A 66 -0.20 -14.26 3.84
N SER A 67 -1.33 -14.82 3.40
CA SER A 67 -1.74 -16.17 3.78
C SER A 67 -0.80 -17.23 3.19
N ALA A 68 -0.39 -18.19 4.01
CA ALA A 68 0.40 -19.33 3.56
C ALA A 68 -0.44 -20.25 2.69
N GLY A 69 -0.01 -20.49 1.44
CA GLY A 69 -0.66 -21.43 0.53
C GLY A 69 -2.06 -21.02 0.04
N GLN A 70 -2.55 -19.83 0.39
CA GLN A 70 -3.80 -19.27 -0.13
C GLN A 70 -3.49 -18.01 -0.94
N THR A 71 -3.62 -18.11 -2.26
CA THR A 71 -3.80 -16.91 -3.09
C THR A 71 -5.20 -16.37 -2.85
N PRO A 72 -5.36 -15.08 -2.49
CA PRO A 72 -6.68 -14.46 -2.44
C PRO A 72 -7.33 -14.61 -3.82
N ALA A 73 -8.63 -14.86 -3.85
CA ALA A 73 -9.38 -14.83 -5.09
C ALA A 73 -9.23 -13.42 -5.68
N VAL A 74 -8.47 -13.29 -6.76
CA VAL A 74 -8.40 -12.04 -7.52
C VAL A 74 -9.69 -11.97 -8.32
N ASN A 75 -10.63 -11.17 -7.83
CA ASN A 75 -11.76 -10.74 -8.64
C ASN A 75 -11.19 -9.77 -9.69
N THR A 76 -10.77 -10.28 -10.84
CA THR A 76 -10.36 -9.47 -12.00
C THR A 76 -11.58 -8.84 -12.66
N THR A 77 -12.32 -8.00 -11.93
CA THR A 77 -13.18 -7.02 -12.59
C THR A 77 -12.23 -6.05 -13.29
N ALA A 78 -12.31 -5.98 -14.62
CA ALA A 78 -11.40 -5.19 -15.44
C ALA A 78 -11.29 -3.77 -14.87
N VAL A 79 -10.06 -3.26 -14.77
CA VAL A 79 -9.81 -1.87 -14.34
C VAL A 79 -10.27 -0.97 -15.49
N GLU A 80 -11.52 -0.52 -15.44
CA GLU A 80 -12.02 0.49 -16.35
C GLU A 80 -11.33 1.81 -16.01
N SER A 81 -10.28 2.13 -16.76
CA SER A 81 -9.55 3.38 -16.57
C SER A 81 -10.47 4.56 -16.91
N ALA A 82 -10.76 5.41 -15.92
CA ALA A 82 -11.38 6.70 -16.19
C ALA A 82 -10.39 7.57 -16.97
N GLN A 83 -10.65 7.74 -18.27
CA GLN A 83 -9.93 8.72 -19.09
C GLN A 83 -10.35 10.12 -18.61
N ASN A 84 -9.59 10.68 -17.68
CA ASN A 84 -9.85 12.04 -17.20
C ASN A 84 -9.47 13.01 -18.31
N GLY A 85 -10.48 13.55 -19.00
CA GLY A 85 -10.31 14.59 -20.01
C GLY A 85 -9.66 15.84 -19.39
N PHE A 86 -8.77 16.47 -20.15
CA PHE A 86 -8.19 17.77 -19.82
C PHE A 86 -9.29 18.82 -19.74
N VAL A 87 -9.39 19.56 -18.63
CA VAL A 87 -10.35 20.67 -18.46
C VAL A 87 -9.65 21.88 -17.84
N GLY A 88 -9.80 23.04 -18.51
CA GLY A 88 -9.50 24.40 -18.06
C GLY A 88 -8.10 24.89 -18.45
N GLU A 89 -7.84 26.15 -18.79
CA GLU A 89 -8.43 27.35 -18.20
C GLU A 89 -8.51 28.56 -19.16
N GLU A 90 -9.63 29.24 -19.03
CA GLU A 90 -9.98 30.59 -19.49
C GLU A 90 -9.01 31.76 -19.16
N GLY A 91 -8.83 32.65 -20.13
CA GLY A 91 -8.80 34.12 -19.97
C GLY A 91 -7.62 34.78 -19.25
N GLN A 92 -6.79 35.54 -20.01
CA GLN A 92 -6.29 36.88 -19.60
C GLN A 92 -5.68 37.66 -20.78
N THR A 93 -6.02 38.94 -20.79
CA THR A 93 -5.77 40.04 -21.74
C THR A 93 -4.31 40.34 -22.11
N ARG A 94 -4.04 40.79 -23.36
CA ARG A 94 -3.03 41.84 -23.69
C ARG A 94 -3.42 42.64 -24.95
N ALA A 95 -3.33 43.96 -24.85
CA ALA A 95 -3.48 44.96 -25.93
C ALA A 95 -2.19 45.14 -26.77
N THR A 96 -2.33 45.88 -27.90
CA THR A 96 -1.34 46.31 -28.92
C THR A 96 -1.14 45.29 -30.07
N GLN A 97 -1.22 45.64 -31.36
CA GLN A 97 -1.07 46.91 -32.09
C GLN A 97 -2.00 46.92 -33.31
#